data_AF-A0AAV2ZMA0-F1
#
_entry.id   AF-A0AAV2ZMA0-F1
#
_cell.length_a   1.000
_cell.length_b   1.000
_cell.length_c   1.000
_cell.angle_alpha   90.00
_cell.angle_beta   90.00
_cell.angle_gamma   90.00
#
_symmetry.space_group_name_H-M   'P 1'
#
loop_
_entity.id
_entity.type
_entity.pdbx_description
1 polymer ?
#
loop_
_entity_poly.entity_id
_entity_poly.type
_entity_poly.pdbx_seq_one_letter_code
_entity_poly.pdbx_strand_id
1 'polypeptide(L)'
;MDSQSLKFYHIHGFHSRDHLDTYFANKPDKTFLHDFINLPLETLQKLMGKGHIQGRVLIDISIGSLIHHLHPFCDFFKDIILLRLHERCIMEINKWLDTRTGAFDWLHTSTIITELQGRSEEFEEKETKMKEKNTKRDEV
;
A
#
# COMPACT_ATOMS: atom_id res chain seq x y z
N MET A 1 -19.25 -26.07 -27.74
CA MET A 1 -19.34 -25.20 -26.56
C MET A 1 -17.93 -24.90 -26.13
N ASP A 2 -17.43 -23.71 -26.43
CA ASP A 2 -16.13 -23.28 -25.92
C ASP A 2 -16.23 -23.19 -24.40
N SER A 3 -15.46 -24.04 -23.72
CA SER A 3 -15.18 -23.87 -22.30
C SER A 3 -14.46 -22.53 -22.17
N GLN A 4 -15.16 -21.46 -21.78
CA GLN A 4 -14.51 -20.22 -21.37
C GLN A 4 -13.53 -20.59 -20.25
N SER A 5 -12.23 -20.69 -20.59
CA SER A 5 -11.18 -20.78 -19.58
C SER A 5 -11.42 -19.63 -18.62
N LEU A 6 -11.58 -19.93 -17.32
CA LEU A 6 -11.78 -18.90 -16.31
C LEU A 6 -10.59 -17.92 -16.41
N LYS A 7 -10.83 -16.75 -17.00
CA LYS A 7 -9.76 -15.76 -17.20
C LYS A 7 -9.48 -15.16 -15.84
N PHE A 8 -8.40 -15.60 -15.20
CA PHE A 8 -7.86 -14.92 -14.03
C PHE A 8 -7.19 -13.63 -14.48
N TYR A 9 -7.98 -12.58 -14.70
CA TYR A 9 -7.50 -11.27 -15.17
C TYR A 9 -6.39 -10.70 -14.28
N HIS A 10 -6.46 -10.98 -12.98
CA HIS A 10 -5.46 -10.60 -11.99
C HIS A 10 -4.14 -11.39 -12.06
N ILE A 11 -4.11 -12.51 -12.82
CA ILE A 11 -2.93 -13.36 -12.98
C ILE A 11 -2.25 -13.12 -14.33
N HIS A 12 -3.01 -12.98 -15.42
CA HIS A 12 -2.42 -12.92 -16.77
C HIS A 12 -2.38 -11.53 -17.41
N GLY A 13 -3.20 -10.57 -16.94
CA GLY A 13 -3.34 -9.25 -17.56
C GLY A 13 -2.97 -8.07 -16.66
N PHE A 14 -2.62 -8.32 -15.40
CA PHE A 14 -2.42 -7.25 -14.43
C PHE A 14 -1.00 -6.66 -14.51
N HIS A 15 -0.89 -5.38 -14.85
CA HIS A 15 0.36 -4.63 -14.82
C HIS A 15 0.36 -3.68 -13.63
N SER A 16 1.21 -3.96 -12.62
CA SER A 16 1.18 -3.25 -11.35
C SER A 16 1.50 -1.76 -11.48
N ARG A 17 2.46 -1.41 -12.36
CA ARG A 17 2.81 -0.02 -12.62
C ARG A 17 1.67 0.73 -13.31
N ASP A 18 1.05 0.13 -14.34
CA ASP A 18 -0.06 0.79 -15.05
C ASP A 18 -1.25 1.02 -14.13
N HIS A 19 -1.50 0.08 -13.22
CA HIS A 19 -2.52 0.24 -12.18
C HIS A 19 -2.21 1.43 -11.26
N LEU A 20 -0.97 1.54 -10.75
CA LEU A 20 -0.56 2.68 -9.93
C LEU A 20 -0.65 3.99 -10.71
N ASP A 21 -0.15 4.03 -11.94
CA ASP A 21 -0.16 5.23 -12.77
C ASP A 21 -1.59 5.64 -13.14
N THR A 22 -2.50 4.68 -13.33
CA THR A 22 -3.90 4.94 -13.65
C THR A 22 -4.61 5.62 -12.49
N TYR A 23 -4.50 5.06 -11.28
CA TYR A 23 -5.37 5.43 -10.15
C TYR A 23 -4.70 6.27 -9.06
N PHE A 24 -3.37 6.25 -8.94
CA PHE A 24 -2.63 6.81 -7.80
C PHE A 24 -1.57 7.84 -8.19
N ALA A 25 -1.25 8.00 -9.48
CA ALA A 25 -0.36 9.06 -9.93
C ALA A 25 -0.98 10.43 -9.66
N ASN A 26 -0.11 11.44 -9.47
CA ASN A 26 -0.51 12.82 -9.27
C ASN A 26 -1.09 13.42 -10.57
N LYS A 27 -2.38 13.15 -10.81
CA LYS A 27 -3.15 13.63 -11.96
C LYS A 27 -4.11 14.74 -11.53
N PRO A 28 -4.44 15.68 -12.44
CA PRO A 28 -5.37 16.77 -12.14
C PRO A 28 -6.79 16.25 -11.85
N ASP A 29 -7.18 15.13 -12.46
CA ASP A 29 -8.43 14.44 -12.16
C ASP A 29 -8.22 13.48 -10.98
N LYS A 30 -8.70 13.88 -9.81
CA LYS A 30 -8.56 13.15 -8.53
C LYS A 30 -9.81 12.36 -8.17
N THR A 31 -10.67 12.03 -9.14
CA THR A 31 -11.98 11.40 -8.90
C THR A 31 -11.91 10.14 -8.04
N PHE A 32 -10.86 9.33 -8.18
CA PHE A 32 -10.71 8.09 -7.39
C PHE A 32 -10.12 8.31 -5.99
N LEU A 33 -9.53 9.46 -5.74
CA LEU A 33 -8.70 9.69 -4.57
C LEU A 33 -9.52 9.70 -3.27
N HIS A 34 -10.69 10.36 -3.31
CA HIS A 34 -11.58 10.40 -2.15
C HIS A 34 -12.09 8.99 -1.77
N ASP A 35 -12.59 8.24 -2.74
CA ASP A 35 -13.27 6.97 -2.49
C ASP A 35 -12.30 5.82 -2.21
N PHE A 36 -11.12 5.81 -2.85
CA PHE A 36 -10.13 4.73 -2.68
C PHE A 36 -9.07 5.03 -1.63
N ILE A 37 -8.81 6.29 -1.31
CA ILE A 37 -7.75 6.67 -0.35
C ILE A 37 -8.39 7.26 0.90
N ASN A 38 -9.14 8.36 0.79
CA ASN A 38 -9.59 9.11 1.96
C ASN A 38 -10.56 8.31 2.84
N LEU A 39 -11.67 7.84 2.26
CA LEU A 39 -12.72 7.16 3.01
C LEU A 39 -12.24 5.87 3.70
N PRO A 40 -11.46 4.99 3.03
CA PRO A 40 -10.87 3.82 3.68
C PRO A 40 -9.88 4.21 4.79
N LEU A 41 -9.00 5.18 4.55
CA LEU A 41 -7.99 5.57 5.53
C LEU A 41 -8.60 6.21 6.78
N GLU A 42 -9.59 7.08 6.63
CA GLU A 42 -10.31 7.65 7.78
C GLU A 42 -10.95 6.55 8.62
N THR A 43 -11.59 5.58 7.96
CA THR A 43 -12.25 4.46 8.63
C THR A 43 -11.23 3.61 9.38
N LEU A 44 -10.11 3.28 8.73
CA LEU A 44 -9.03 2.51 9.34
C LEU A 44 -8.41 3.26 10.51
N GLN A 45 -8.10 4.56 10.37
CA GLN A 45 -7.55 5.35 11.47
C GLN A 45 -8.48 5.42 12.67
N LYS A 46 -9.78 5.65 12.45
CA LYS A 46 -10.80 5.64 13.52
C LYS A 46 -10.89 4.27 14.20
N LEU A 47 -10.75 3.18 13.44
CA LEU A 47 -10.79 1.82 13.97
C LEU A 47 -9.54 1.50 14.80
N MET A 48 -8.36 1.85 14.28
CA MET A 48 -7.08 1.64 14.96
C MET A 48 -6.96 2.50 16.22
N GLY A 49 -7.42 3.76 16.19
CA GLY A 49 -7.41 4.67 17.34
C GLY A 49 -8.22 4.21 18.55
N LYS A 50 -9.12 3.23 18.39
CA LYS A 50 -9.84 2.59 19.50
C LYS A 50 -8.96 1.61 20.30
N GLY A 51 -7.76 1.27 19.81
CA GLY A 51 -6.81 0.39 20.50
C GLY A 51 -7.19 -1.10 20.55
N HIS A 52 -8.32 -1.48 19.98
CA HIS A 52 -8.79 -2.87 19.96
C HIS A 52 -8.07 -3.74 18.91
N ILE A 53 -7.47 -3.12 17.88
CA ILE A 53 -6.76 -3.82 16.82
C ILE A 53 -5.28 -3.52 16.94
N GLN A 54 -4.53 -4.49 17.44
CA GLN A 54 -3.07 -4.42 17.60
C GLN A 54 -2.52 -5.85 17.70
N GLY A 55 -1.23 -6.03 17.44
CA GLY A 55 -0.65 -7.35 17.54
C GLY A 55 0.82 -7.42 17.12
N ARG A 56 1.36 -8.63 17.10
CA ARG A 56 2.73 -8.84 16.63
C ARG A 56 2.82 -8.78 15.11
N VAL A 57 1.96 -9.53 14.41
CA VAL A 57 2.06 -9.75 12.96
C VAL A 57 0.77 -9.36 12.27
N LEU A 58 0.87 -8.55 11.22
CA LEU A 58 -0.20 -8.31 10.25
C LEU A 58 0.17 -8.99 8.92
N ILE A 59 -0.75 -9.75 8.34
CA ILE A 59 -0.59 -10.32 6.99
C ILE A 59 -1.50 -9.53 6.05
N ASP A 60 -0.91 -8.76 5.16
CA ASP A 60 -1.61 -7.98 4.14
C ASP A 60 -1.77 -8.80 2.86
N ILE A 61 -3.02 -9.10 2.52
CA ILE A 61 -3.39 -9.78 1.28
C ILE A 61 -4.17 -8.78 0.45
N SER A 62 -3.46 -8.08 -0.44
CA SER A 62 -4.03 -7.00 -1.26
C SER A 62 -3.68 -7.17 -2.74
N ILE A 63 -4.48 -6.54 -3.58
CA ILE A 63 -4.31 -6.56 -5.04
C ILE A 63 -3.29 -5.48 -5.43
N GLY A 64 -2.41 -5.82 -6.38
CA GLY A 64 -1.42 -4.88 -6.90
C GLY A 64 -0.31 -4.53 -5.91
N SER A 65 0.41 -3.44 -6.18
CA SER A 65 1.49 -2.93 -5.34
C SER A 65 1.04 -1.81 -4.39
N LEU A 66 -0.20 -1.88 -3.90
CA LEU A 66 -0.74 -0.88 -2.97
C LEU A 66 -0.12 -1.02 -1.58
N ILE A 67 0.22 0.11 -0.98
CA ILE A 67 0.84 0.16 0.36
C ILE A 67 0.23 1.23 1.29
N HIS A 68 -0.51 2.21 0.76
CA HIS A 68 -1.02 3.34 1.54
C HIS A 68 -1.97 2.91 2.67
N HIS A 69 -2.76 1.87 2.46
CA HIS A 69 -3.70 1.33 3.45
C HIS A 69 -3.02 0.75 4.69
N LEU A 70 -1.73 0.44 4.62
CA LEU A 70 -0.95 -0.13 5.73
C LEU A 70 -0.55 0.92 6.76
N HIS A 71 -0.59 2.19 6.37
CA HIS A 71 -0.06 3.28 7.16
C HIS A 71 -0.72 3.39 8.57
N PRO A 72 -2.05 3.24 8.74
CA PRO A 72 -2.66 3.21 10.08
C PRO A 72 -2.24 2.02 10.95
N PHE A 73 -1.80 0.91 10.36
CA PHE A 73 -1.43 -0.31 11.09
C PHE A 73 0.00 -0.28 11.64
N CYS A 74 0.84 0.60 11.11
CA CYS A 74 2.27 0.63 11.41
C CYS A 74 2.60 1.00 12.85
N ASP A 75 1.66 1.63 13.56
CA ASP A 75 1.84 1.98 14.97
C ASP A 75 1.36 0.85 15.91
N PHE A 76 0.58 -0.10 15.40
CA PHE A 76 -0.10 -1.12 16.20
C PHE A 76 0.41 -2.54 15.96
N PHE A 77 1.14 -2.76 14.86
CA PHE A 77 1.73 -4.04 14.51
C PHE A 77 3.24 -3.97 14.47
N LYS A 78 3.92 -4.95 15.06
CA LYS A 78 5.38 -5.02 15.07
C LYS A 78 5.93 -5.37 13.69
N ASP A 79 5.38 -6.40 13.08
CA ASP A 79 5.82 -6.98 11.81
C ASP A 79 4.64 -6.94 10.80
N ILE A 80 4.91 -6.53 9.57
CA ILE A 80 3.93 -6.51 8.47
C ILE A 80 4.45 -7.42 7.35
N ILE A 81 3.63 -8.37 6.93
CA ILE A 81 3.93 -9.30 5.86
C ILE A 81 3.08 -8.93 4.65
N LEU A 82 3.73 -8.55 3.55
CA LEU A 82 3.07 -8.24 2.29
C LEU A 82 2.97 -9.49 1.45
N LEU A 83 1.75 -10.02 1.29
CA LEU A 83 1.49 -11.12 0.38
C LEU A 83 0.91 -10.57 -0.92
N ARG A 84 1.60 -10.84 -2.03
CA ARG A 84 1.19 -10.40 -3.37
C ARG A 84 1.07 -11.58 -4.31
N LEU A 85 0.02 -11.55 -5.12
CA LEU A 85 -0.32 -12.63 -6.04
C LEU A 85 0.53 -12.67 -7.30
N HIS A 86 1.31 -11.61 -7.60
CA HIS A 86 2.05 -11.50 -8.85
C HIS A 86 3.47 -10.97 -8.61
N GLU A 87 4.46 -11.56 -9.28
CA GLU A 87 5.87 -11.20 -9.16
C GLU A 87 6.12 -9.72 -9.47
N ARG A 88 5.54 -9.18 -10.55
CA ARG A 88 5.59 -7.74 -10.86
C ARG A 88 5.10 -6.84 -9.70
N CYS A 89 4.11 -7.27 -8.92
CA CYS A 89 3.67 -6.50 -7.74
C CYS A 89 4.74 -6.53 -6.64
N ILE A 90 5.35 -7.70 -6.42
CA ILE A 90 6.47 -7.86 -5.48
C ILE A 90 7.65 -6.99 -5.92
N MET A 91 8.00 -6.99 -7.21
CA MET A 91 9.06 -6.14 -7.75
C MET A 91 8.80 -4.65 -7.53
N GLU A 92 7.56 -4.17 -7.76
CA GLU A 92 7.21 -2.77 -7.51
C GLU A 92 7.31 -2.40 -6.02
N ILE A 93 6.91 -3.31 -5.13
CA ILE A 93 7.08 -3.12 -3.68
C ILE A 93 8.55 -3.11 -3.30
N ASN A 94 9.36 -4.03 -3.83
CA ASN A 94 10.79 -4.09 -3.56
C ASN A 94 11.52 -2.84 -4.07
N LYS A 95 11.14 -2.30 -5.24
CA LYS A 95 11.66 -1.00 -5.70
C LYS A 95 11.40 0.10 -4.69
N TRP A 96 10.19 0.12 -4.11
CA TRP A 96 9.82 1.09 -3.08
C TRP A 96 10.55 0.86 -1.75
N LEU A 97 10.66 -0.39 -1.28
CA LEU A 97 11.38 -0.76 -0.05
C LEU A 97 12.86 -0.37 -0.13
N ASP A 98 13.51 -0.69 -1.24
CA ASP A 98 14.93 -0.47 -1.47
C ASP A 98 15.26 0.98 -1.89
N THR A 99 14.27 1.88 -1.93
CA THR A 99 14.42 3.26 -2.42
C THR A 99 15.10 3.34 -3.80
N ARG A 100 14.83 2.37 -4.68
CA ARG A 100 15.48 2.27 -5.99
C ARG A 100 15.02 3.39 -6.92
N THR A 101 15.93 3.83 -7.80
CA THR A 101 15.56 4.67 -8.94
C THR A 101 14.47 3.99 -9.77
N GLY A 102 13.38 4.73 -10.02
CA GLY A 102 12.20 4.20 -10.71
C GLY A 102 11.15 3.56 -9.79
N ALA A 103 11.27 3.64 -8.45
CA ALA A 103 10.14 3.36 -7.56
C ALA A 103 8.94 4.27 -7.87
N PHE A 104 7.73 3.83 -7.54
CA PHE A 104 6.56 4.68 -7.69
C PHE A 104 6.61 5.81 -6.67
N ASP A 105 6.32 7.03 -7.14
CA ASP A 105 6.30 8.21 -6.28
C ASP A 105 5.00 8.24 -5.47
N TRP A 106 5.10 7.88 -4.21
CA TRP A 106 3.98 7.91 -3.27
C TRP A 106 3.75 9.28 -2.65
N LEU A 107 4.62 10.28 -2.87
CA LEU A 107 4.57 11.58 -2.20
C LEU A 107 3.18 12.21 -2.26
N HIS A 108 2.52 12.16 -3.42
CA HIS A 108 1.17 12.68 -3.57
C HIS A 108 0.17 12.03 -2.61
N THR A 109 0.12 10.70 -2.59
CA THR A 109 -0.75 9.94 -1.68
C THR A 109 -0.37 10.20 -0.23
N SER A 110 0.93 10.34 0.04
CA SER A 110 1.48 10.64 1.35
C SER A 110 1.02 11.99 1.88
N THR A 111 1.01 13.04 1.05
CA THR A 111 0.48 14.36 1.43
C THR A 111 -0.97 14.25 1.88
N ILE A 112 -1.79 13.49 1.16
CA ILE A 112 -3.20 13.27 1.50
C ILE A 112 -3.36 12.52 2.83
N ILE A 113 -2.63 11.42 3.02
CA ILE A 113 -2.65 10.66 4.29
C ILE A 113 -2.32 11.58 5.47
N THR A 114 -1.32 12.42 5.25
CA THR A 114 -0.76 13.33 6.23
C THR A 114 -1.71 14.48 6.59
N GLU A 115 -2.39 15.05 5.59
CA GLU A 115 -3.48 16.02 5.77
C GLU A 115 -4.64 15.40 6.56
N LEU A 116 -5.02 14.15 6.25
CA LEU A 116 -6.07 13.42 6.98
C LEU A 116 -5.71 13.14 8.44
N GLN A 117 -4.43 12.93 8.74
CA GLN A 117 -3.94 12.68 10.11
C GLN A 117 -3.70 13.95 10.91
N GLY A 118 -3.60 15.11 10.24
CA GLY A 118 -3.22 16.37 10.86
C GLY A 118 -1.77 16.39 11.37
N ARG A 119 -0.87 15.56 10.81
CA ARG A 119 0.51 15.38 11.31
C ARG A 119 1.56 15.47 10.20
N SER A 120 1.71 16.68 9.63
CA SER A 120 2.59 16.96 8.48
C SER A 120 4.04 16.51 8.62
N GLU A 121 4.56 16.49 9.85
CA GLU A 121 5.98 16.34 10.12
C GLU A 121 6.39 14.88 10.39
N GLU A 122 5.45 13.94 10.56
CA GLU A 122 5.72 12.54 10.94
C GLU A 122 5.81 11.57 9.74
N PHE A 123 5.62 12.05 8.50
CA PHE A 123 5.48 11.15 7.35
C PHE A 123 6.76 10.41 6.98
N GLU A 124 7.89 11.10 6.81
CA GLU A 124 9.16 10.46 6.40
C GLU A 124 9.61 9.41 7.43
N GLU A 125 9.40 9.70 8.72
CA GLU A 125 9.63 8.76 9.81
C GLU A 125 8.72 7.52 9.68
N LYS A 126 7.43 7.74 9.39
CA LYS A 126 6.46 6.66 9.26
C LYS A 126 6.67 5.81 8.01
N GLU A 127 7.09 6.42 6.90
CA GLU A 127 7.49 5.71 5.69
C GLU A 127 8.74 4.86 5.94
N THR A 128 9.73 5.40 6.64
CA THR A 128 10.95 4.67 7.03
C THR A 128 10.60 3.49 7.94
N LYS A 129 9.78 3.71 8.97
CA LYS A 129 9.26 2.67 9.86
C LYS A 129 8.48 1.59 9.10
N MET A 130 7.70 1.98 8.08
CA MET A 130 7.04 1.04 7.19
C MET A 130 8.05 0.18 6.44
N LYS A 131 9.07 0.78 5.82
CA LYS A 131 10.10 0.05 5.08
C LYS A 131 10.84 -0.93 5.99
N GLU A 132 11.31 -0.48 7.16
CA GLU A 132 12.02 -1.32 8.14
C GLU A 132 11.23 -2.55 8.60
N LYS A 133 9.91 -2.42 8.75
CA LYS A 133 9.05 -3.54 9.16
C LYS A 133 8.80 -4.56 8.04
N ASN A 134 8.92 -4.12 6.79
CA ASN A 134 8.69 -4.95 5.61
C ASN A 134 10.00 -5.59 5.07
N THR A 135 11.18 -5.03 5.37
CA THR A 135 12.49 -5.53 4.87
C THR A 135 13.06 -6.73 5.64
N LYS A 136 12.58 -7.05 6.86
CA LYS A 136 13.19 -8.08 7.75
C LYS A 136 12.99 -9.55 7.32
N ARG A 137 12.90 -9.86 6.02
CA ARG A 137 12.58 -11.21 5.52
C ARG A 137 13.66 -11.94 4.73
N ASP A 138 14.80 -11.31 4.44
CA ASP A 138 15.86 -11.94 3.62
C ASP A 138 16.96 -12.68 4.43
N GLU A 139 16.82 -12.86 5.74
CA GLU A 139 17.84 -13.52 6.60
C GLU A 139 17.43 -14.85 7.25
N VAL A 140 16.57 -15.66 6.61
CA VAL A 140 16.33 -17.06 7.05
C VAL A 140 16.35 -18.03 5.89
#